data_AF-A0A2G9C3J3-F1
#
_entry.id   AF-A0A2G9C3J3-F1
#
_cell.length_a   1.000
_cell.length_b   1.000
_cell.length_c   1.000
_cell.angle_alpha   90.00
_cell.angle_beta   90.00
_cell.angle_gamma   90.00
#
_symmetry.space_group_name_H-M   'P 1'
#
loop_
_entity.id
_entity.type
_entity.pdbx_description
1 polymer ?
#
loop_
_entity_poly.entity_id
_entity_poly.type
_entity_poly.pdbx_seq_one_letter_code
_entity_poly.pdbx_strand_id
1 'polypeptide(L)'
;MSKSTPILAMVAAFAAASAQAATDPDDMARRSERRAMVHQQLRAVQVELYCDHQDNAMHLLRDARRQLMAQRDPASAAELRQLEKLSWLVRHGDTVEAIATIDAARGDLA
;
A
#
# COMPACT_ATOMS: atom_id res chain seq x y z
N MET A 1 4.66 -5.86 -53.70
CA MET A 1 3.56 -5.43 -52.79
C MET A 1 3.67 -6.25 -51.51
N SER A 2 4.09 -5.61 -50.42
CA SER A 2 4.51 -6.25 -49.16
C SER A 2 3.29 -6.60 -48.29
N LYS A 3 3.16 -7.86 -47.87
CA LYS A 3 2.04 -8.39 -47.05
C LYS A 3 2.48 -8.55 -45.58
N SER A 4 2.86 -7.45 -44.91
CA SER A 4 3.40 -7.51 -43.52
C SER A 4 2.48 -6.90 -42.46
N THR A 5 1.22 -6.58 -42.78
CA THR A 5 0.30 -5.85 -41.92
C THR A 5 -0.46 -6.63 -40.82
N PRO A 6 -0.69 -7.97 -40.86
CA PRO A 6 -1.57 -8.60 -39.87
C PRO A 6 -0.89 -8.84 -38.51
N ILE A 7 0.42 -9.12 -38.49
CA ILE A 7 1.15 -9.43 -37.26
C ILE A 7 1.34 -8.17 -36.40
N LEU A 8 1.64 -7.03 -37.03
CA LEU A 8 1.83 -5.76 -36.33
C LEU A 8 0.54 -5.27 -35.64
N ALA A 9 -0.61 -5.45 -36.29
CA ALA A 9 -1.91 -5.09 -35.74
C ALA A 9 -2.30 -5.95 -34.54
N MET A 10 -1.96 -7.25 -34.56
CA MET A 10 -2.27 -8.17 -33.48
C MET A 10 -1.41 -7.90 -32.23
N VAL A 11 -0.13 -7.56 -32.41
CA VAL A 11 0.76 -7.14 -31.30
C VAL A 11 0.31 -5.82 -30.70
N ALA A 12 -0.11 -4.86 -31.51
CA ALA A 12 -0.63 -3.57 -31.04
C ALA A 12 -1.94 -3.73 -30.25
N ALA A 13 -2.85 -4.61 -30.70
CA ALA A 13 -4.09 -4.91 -29.98
C ALA A 13 -3.82 -5.59 -28.63
N PHE A 14 -2.86 -6.52 -28.56
CA PHE A 14 -2.49 -7.17 -27.31
C PHE A 14 -1.82 -6.19 -26.32
N ALA A 15 -0.94 -5.31 -26.81
CA ALA A 15 -0.32 -4.26 -25.99
C ALA A 15 -1.35 -3.24 -25.48
N ALA A 16 -2.31 -2.83 -26.31
CA ALA A 16 -3.40 -1.94 -25.91
C ALA A 16 -4.34 -2.61 -24.89
N ALA A 17 -4.73 -3.86 -25.10
CA ALA A 17 -5.55 -4.61 -24.14
C ALA A 17 -4.81 -4.83 -22.80
N SER A 18 -3.50 -5.05 -22.84
CA SER A 18 -2.64 -5.16 -21.64
C SER A 18 -2.54 -3.83 -20.89
N ALA A 19 -2.46 -2.70 -21.61
CA ALA A 19 -2.46 -1.36 -21.03
C ALA A 19 -3.83 -0.97 -20.45
N GLN A 20 -4.94 -1.35 -21.10
CA GLN A 20 -6.28 -1.18 -20.55
C GLN A 20 -6.51 -2.04 -19.30
N ALA A 21 -6.00 -3.28 -19.27
CA ALA A 21 -6.05 -4.12 -18.07
C ALA A 21 -5.21 -3.57 -16.90
N ALA A 22 -4.22 -2.71 -17.17
CA ALA A 22 -3.43 -2.03 -16.13
C ALA A 22 -4.14 -0.81 -15.52
N THR A 23 -5.28 -0.37 -16.09
CA THR A 23 -5.90 0.93 -15.80
C THR A 23 -7.42 0.83 -15.67
N ASP A 24 -7.93 -0.22 -15.03
CA ASP A 24 -9.34 -0.26 -14.64
C ASP A 24 -9.58 0.84 -13.58
N PRO A 25 -10.46 1.84 -13.86
CA PRO A 25 -10.76 2.90 -12.91
C PRO A 25 -11.32 2.37 -11.58
N ASP A 26 -12.02 1.23 -11.58
CA ASP A 26 -12.53 0.60 -10.36
C ASP A 26 -11.38 0.03 -9.52
N ASP A 27 -10.37 -0.54 -10.15
CA ASP A 27 -9.18 -1.01 -9.44
C ASP A 27 -8.39 0.17 -8.87
N MET A 28 -8.29 1.28 -9.60
CA MET A 28 -7.66 2.49 -9.08
C MET A 28 -8.39 3.10 -7.89
N ALA A 29 -9.72 3.13 -7.93
CA ALA A 29 -10.56 3.53 -6.80
C ALA A 29 -10.32 2.63 -5.58
N ARG A 30 -10.34 1.30 -5.77
CA ARG A 30 -10.03 0.34 -4.69
C ARG A 30 -8.62 0.52 -4.12
N ARG A 31 -7.61 0.78 -4.95
CA ARG A 31 -6.23 1.06 -4.47
C ARG A 31 -6.19 2.34 -3.64
N SER A 32 -6.92 3.38 -4.06
CA SER A 32 -7.03 4.65 -3.34
C SER A 32 -7.71 4.47 -1.98
N GLU A 33 -8.85 3.78 -1.94
CA GLU A 33 -9.59 3.50 -0.70
C GLU A 33 -8.75 2.71 0.31
N ARG A 34 -8.03 1.68 -0.15
CA ARG A 34 -7.12 0.94 0.72
C ARG A 34 -6.00 1.80 1.29
N ARG A 35 -5.37 2.63 0.45
CA ARG A 35 -4.34 3.56 0.93
C ARG A 35 -4.92 4.50 1.99
N ALA A 36 -6.10 5.07 1.75
CA ALA A 36 -6.79 5.91 2.71
C ALA A 36 -7.05 5.18 4.05
N MET A 37 -7.51 3.92 3.99
CA MET A 37 -7.71 3.07 5.17
C MET A 37 -6.41 2.86 5.96
N VAL A 38 -5.32 2.49 5.29
CA VAL A 38 -4.00 2.30 5.92
C VAL A 38 -3.52 3.60 6.57
N HIS A 39 -3.68 4.75 5.89
CA HIS A 39 -3.30 6.04 6.46
C HIS A 39 -4.10 6.39 7.71
N GLN A 40 -5.40 6.10 7.72
CA GLN A 40 -6.22 6.32 8.91
C GLN A 40 -5.72 5.46 10.09
N GLN A 41 -5.35 4.21 9.83
CA GLN A 41 -4.78 3.33 10.87
C GLN A 41 -3.42 3.81 11.36
N LEU A 42 -2.55 4.25 10.45
CA LEU A 42 -1.25 4.80 10.82
C LEU A 42 -1.37 6.07 11.67
N ARG A 43 -2.39 6.91 11.44
CA ARG A 43 -2.68 8.05 12.32
C ARG A 43 -3.07 7.59 13.74
N ALA A 44 -3.89 6.54 13.86
CA ALA A 44 -4.24 6.00 15.17
C ALA A 44 -3.01 5.43 15.89
N VAL A 45 -2.15 4.69 15.17
CA VAL A 45 -0.86 4.21 15.71
C VAL A 45 0.00 5.38 16.20
N GLN A 46 0.10 6.45 15.40
CA GLN A 46 0.88 7.63 15.76
C GLN A 46 0.37 8.29 17.05
N VAL A 47 -0.94 8.38 17.25
CA VAL A 47 -1.55 8.88 18.50
C VAL A 47 -1.17 7.99 19.69
N GLU A 48 -1.32 6.68 19.56
CA GLU A 48 -0.94 5.75 20.64
C GLU A 48 0.55 5.87 21.00
N LEU A 49 1.42 6.05 20.01
CA LEU A 49 2.86 6.25 20.23
C LEU A 49 3.16 7.58 20.94
N TYR A 50 2.47 8.68 20.60
CA TYR A 50 2.61 9.94 21.33
C TYR A 50 2.12 9.85 22.78
N CYS A 51 1.15 8.98 23.04
CA CYS A 51 0.61 8.71 24.38
C CYS A 51 1.39 7.62 25.14
N ASP A 52 2.49 7.11 24.59
CA ASP A 52 3.29 6.00 25.14
C ASP A 52 2.50 4.68 25.34
N HIS A 53 1.47 4.46 24.52
CA HIS A 53 0.67 3.25 24.53
C HIS A 53 1.19 2.23 23.49
N GLN A 54 2.41 1.74 23.70
CA GLN A 54 3.09 0.86 22.73
C GLN A 54 2.32 -0.43 22.43
N ASP A 55 1.67 -1.03 23.43
CA ASP A 55 0.86 -2.23 23.25
C ASP A 55 -0.34 -1.98 22.34
N ASN A 56 -1.05 -0.86 22.53
CA ASN A 56 -2.17 -0.46 21.67
C ASN A 56 -1.70 -0.17 20.24
N ALA A 57 -0.58 0.53 20.08
CA ALA A 57 0.05 0.75 18.78
C ALA A 57 0.34 -0.58 18.07
N MET A 58 0.88 -1.57 18.79
CA MET A 58 1.12 -2.91 18.26
C MET A 58 -0.16 -3.68 17.92
N HIS A 59 -1.25 -3.50 18.65
CA HIS A 59 -2.56 -4.06 18.29
C HIS A 59 -3.08 -3.47 16.98
N LEU A 60 -3.06 -2.14 16.84
CA LEU A 60 -3.50 -1.45 15.63
C LEU A 60 -2.67 -1.84 14.40
N LEU A 61 -1.35 -1.98 14.53
CA LEU A 61 -0.47 -2.43 13.44
C LEU A 61 -0.80 -3.86 12.98
N ARG A 62 -1.08 -4.77 13.92
CA ARG A 62 -1.51 -6.13 13.58
C ARG A 62 -2.86 -6.13 12.86
N ASP A 63 -3.80 -5.28 13.26
CA ASP A 63 -5.12 -5.16 12.65
C ASP A 63 -5.03 -4.62 11.22
N ALA A 64 -4.24 -3.57 11.01
CA ALA A 64 -3.95 -3.03 9.69
C ALA A 64 -3.39 -4.12 8.76
N ARG A 65 -2.44 -4.90 9.26
CA ARG A 65 -1.84 -6.00 8.49
C ARG A 65 -2.87 -7.08 8.15
N ARG A 66 -3.72 -7.47 9.11
CA ARG A 66 -4.79 -8.46 8.87
C ARG A 66 -5.77 -7.99 7.80
N GLN A 67 -6.16 -6.72 7.83
CA GLN A 67 -7.08 -6.15 6.83
C GLN A 67 -6.48 -6.11 5.43
N LEU A 68 -5.22 -5.68 5.30
CA LEU A 68 -4.51 -5.69 4.01
C LEU A 68 -4.36 -7.12 3.45
N MET A 69 -4.02 -8.10 4.29
CA MET A 69 -3.92 -9.49 3.85
C MET A 69 -5.27 -10.07 3.42
N ALA A 70 -6.37 -9.69 4.08
CA ALA A 70 -7.71 -10.16 3.74
C ALA A 70 -8.16 -9.72 2.34
N GLN A 71 -7.67 -8.58 1.86
CA GLN A 71 -7.99 -8.04 0.54
C GLN A 71 -7.30 -8.80 -0.61
N ARG A 72 -6.30 -9.66 -0.32
CA ARG A 72 -5.57 -10.51 -1.28
C ARG A 72 -5.05 -9.77 -2.52
N ASP A 73 -4.73 -8.49 -2.38
CA ASP A 73 -4.21 -7.70 -3.49
C ASP A 73 -2.67 -7.75 -3.52
N PRO A 74 -2.05 -8.20 -4.63
CA PRO A 74 -0.59 -8.19 -4.78
C PRO A 74 0.03 -6.78 -4.72
N ALA A 75 -0.74 -5.73 -5.03
CA ALA A 75 -0.29 -4.34 -4.92
C ALA A 75 -0.03 -3.91 -3.46
N SER A 76 -0.60 -4.61 -2.47
CA SER A 76 -0.44 -4.30 -1.04
C SER A 76 0.91 -4.73 -0.46
N ALA A 77 1.80 -5.34 -1.25
CA ALA A 77 3.07 -5.87 -0.77
C ALA A 77 3.99 -4.78 -0.19
N ALA A 78 3.93 -3.55 -0.70
CA ALA A 78 4.71 -2.43 -0.19
C ALA A 78 4.21 -1.99 1.19
N GLU A 79 2.89 -1.81 1.33
CA GLU A 79 2.23 -1.44 2.58
C GLU A 79 2.46 -2.50 3.66
N LEU A 80 2.40 -3.79 3.31
CA LEU A 80 2.69 -4.88 4.25
C LEU A 80 4.12 -4.83 4.80
N ARG A 81 5.14 -4.61 3.94
CA ARG A 81 6.53 -4.43 4.38
C ARG A 81 6.70 -3.21 5.28
N GLN A 82 5.98 -2.13 4.98
CA GLN A 82 6.02 -0.92 5.80
C GLN A 82 5.43 -1.16 7.19
N LEU A 83 4.30 -1.86 7.28
CA LEU A 83 3.71 -2.26 8.56
C LEU A 83 4.61 -3.19 9.37
N GLU A 84 5.39 -4.06 8.70
CA GLU A 84 6.39 -4.90 9.34
C GLU A 84 7.55 -4.08 9.91
N LYS A 85 8.08 -3.11 9.15
CA LYS A 85 9.09 -2.17 9.65
C LYS A 85 8.60 -1.41 10.88
N LEU A 86 7.39 -0.86 10.82
CA LEU A 86 6.79 -0.15 11.96
C LEU A 86 6.62 -1.06 13.18
N SER A 87 6.15 -2.29 12.96
CA SER A 87 6.03 -3.29 14.04
C SER A 87 7.38 -3.62 14.68
N TRP A 88 8.46 -3.63 13.90
CA TRP A 88 9.81 -3.82 14.43
C TRP A 88 10.23 -2.63 15.29
N LEU A 89 10.10 -1.40 14.79
CA LEU A 89 10.49 -0.18 15.51
C LEU A 89 9.75 -0.04 16.84
N VAL A 90 8.43 -0.22 16.84
CA VAL A 90 7.61 -0.11 18.05
C VAL A 90 8.01 -1.16 19.10
N ARG A 91 8.32 -2.40 18.69
CA ARG A 91 8.78 -3.45 19.62
C ARG A 91 10.14 -3.18 20.24
N HIS A 92 11.00 -2.41 19.56
CA HIS A 92 12.33 -2.07 20.06
C HIS A 92 12.34 -0.75 20.83
N GLY A 93 11.18 -0.10 20.99
CA GLY A 93 11.08 1.19 21.68
C GLY A 93 11.57 2.37 20.84
N ASP A 94 11.78 2.18 19.54
CA ASP A 94 12.27 3.21 18.61
C ASP A 94 11.13 4.14 18.18
N THR A 95 10.43 4.73 19.15
CA THR A 95 9.20 5.52 18.94
C THR A 95 9.41 6.71 18.01
N VAL A 96 10.55 7.41 18.12
CA VAL A 96 10.89 8.55 17.27
C VAL A 96 11.03 8.12 15.80
N GLU A 97 11.74 7.02 15.54
CA GLU A 97 11.91 6.50 14.18
C GLU A 97 10.60 5.90 13.63
N ALA A 98 9.79 5.28 14.50
CA ALA A 98 8.45 4.80 14.13
C ALA A 98 7.56 5.95 13.64
N ILE A 99 7.53 7.06 14.38
CA ILE A 99 6.79 8.27 14.01
C ILE A 99 7.32 8.86 12.70
N ALA A 100 8.65 9.01 12.56
CA ALA A 100 9.25 9.51 11.33
C ALA A 100 8.93 8.62 10.11
N THR A 101 8.90 7.30 10.31
CA THR A 101 8.50 6.34 9.26
C THR A 101 7.03 6.48 8.88
N ILE A 102 6.14 6.76 9.84
CA ILE A 102 4.72 7.05 9.58
C ILE A 102 4.56 8.36 8.80
N ASP A 103 5.31 9.40 9.16
CA ASP A 103 5.23 10.69 8.48
C ASP A 103 5.78 10.62 7.05
N ALA A 104 6.88 9.90 6.83
CA ALA A 104 7.41 9.63 5.48
C ALA A 104 6.39 8.89 4.60
N ALA A 105 5.70 7.89 5.17
CA ALA A 105 4.62 7.16 4.48
C ALA A 105 3.53 8.08 3.92
N ARG A 106 3.30 9.21 4.60
CA ARG A 106 2.27 10.19 4.23
C ARG A 106 2.81 11.23 3.25
N GLY A 107 4.10 11.55 3.33
CA GLY A 107 4.77 12.51 2.46
C GLY A 107 4.96 12.00 1.04
N ASP A 108 5.25 10.72 0.85
CA ASP A 108 5.50 10.09 -0.46
C ASP A 108 4.25 10.00 -1.38
N LEU A 109 3.12 10.55 -0.96
CA LEU A 109 1.82 10.45 -1.65
C LEU A 109 1.13 11.81 -1.87
N ALA A 110 1.81 12.93 -1.55
CA ALA A 110 1.38 14.29 -1.89
C ALA A 110 2.07 14.76 -3.19
#